data_AF-A8ZKR2-F1
#
_entry.id   AF-A8ZKR2-F1
#
_cell.length_a   1.000
_cell.length_b   1.000
_cell.length_c   1.000
_cell.angle_alpha   90.00
_cell.angle_beta   90.00
_cell.angle_gamma   90.00
#
_symmetry.space_group_name_H-M   'P 1'
#
loop_
_entity.id
_entity.type
_entity.pdbx_description
1 polymer ?
#
loop_
_entity_poly.entity_id
_entity_poly.type
_entity_poly.pdbx_seq_one_letter_code
_entity_poly.pdbx_strand_id
1 'polypeptide(L)'
;MSKAHGSWQRINQALDKMGYNTPNTSTVERFNGTARRMNAHQVRRSLAFAHRSDTRQAVAWWSATVYNWVREHRSLRSPLEVPEGNKRFQQRTPAMAVGLTEHIWTEAQILRTPVYIASKN
;
A
#
# COMPACT_ATOMS: atom_id res chain seq x y z
N MET A 1 -20.27 0.62 16.03
CA MET A 1 -19.50 0.08 14.88
C MET A 1 -18.06 -0.08 15.31
N SER A 2 -17.61 -1.34 15.42
CA SER A 2 -16.32 -1.75 15.97
C SER A 2 -15.16 -1.24 15.10
N LYS A 3 -14.22 -0.50 15.71
CA LYS A 3 -12.99 -0.03 15.05
C LYS A 3 -12.03 -1.21 14.90
N ALA A 4 -12.13 -1.91 13.78
CA ALA A 4 -11.09 -2.83 13.35
C ALA A 4 -9.87 -2.00 12.89
N HIS A 5 -8.87 -1.95 13.75
CA HIS A 5 -7.50 -1.40 13.59
C HIS A 5 -7.31 0.12 13.71
N GLY A 6 -6.29 0.49 14.51
CA GLY A 6 -5.78 1.87 14.68
C GLY A 6 -6.74 2.82 15.38
N SER A 7 -6.70 2.92 16.72
CA SER A 7 -7.45 3.98 17.41
C SER A 7 -6.91 5.35 16.98
N TRP A 8 -7.79 6.37 16.87
CA TRP A 8 -7.38 7.75 16.59
C TRP A 8 -6.26 8.22 17.52
N GLN A 9 -6.30 7.79 18.78
CA GLN A 9 -5.26 8.07 19.75
C GLN A 9 -3.90 7.48 19.36
N ARG A 10 -3.86 6.22 18.89
CA ARG A 10 -2.63 5.58 18.40
C ARG A 10 -2.11 6.25 17.12
N ILE A 11 -3.01 6.66 16.24
CA ILE A 11 -2.65 7.38 15.01
C ILE A 11 -1.98 8.71 15.39
N ASN A 12 -2.59 9.49 16.28
CA ASN A 12 -2.03 10.77 16.72
C ASN A 12 -0.68 10.59 17.42
N GLN A 13 -0.54 9.61 18.32
CA GLN A 13 0.73 9.31 18.97
C GLN A 13 1.83 8.93 17.97
N ALA A 14 1.49 8.18 16.92
CA ALA A 14 2.44 7.83 15.87
C ALA A 14 2.85 9.06 15.04
N LEU A 15 1.89 9.94 14.71
CA LEU A 15 2.17 11.19 13.99
C LEU A 15 3.07 12.12 14.81
N ASP A 16 2.78 12.29 16.11
CA ASP A 16 3.59 13.10 17.03
C ASP A 16 5.02 12.54 17.12
N LYS A 17 5.17 11.22 17.29
CA LYS A 17 6.48 10.57 17.35
C LYS A 17 7.29 10.74 16.06
N MET A 18 6.63 10.82 14.91
CA MET A 18 7.27 11.06 13.61
C MET A 18 7.49 12.56 13.32
N GLY A 19 7.06 13.46 14.20
CA GLY A 19 7.16 14.93 14.01
C GLY A 19 6.22 15.48 12.94
N TYR A 20 5.17 14.76 12.57
CA TYR A 20 4.21 15.17 11.55
C TYR A 20 3.11 16.06 12.13
N ASN A 21 3.44 17.34 12.34
CA ASN A 21 2.48 18.34 12.87
C ASN A 21 1.72 19.08 11.75
N THR A 22 2.21 19.00 10.51
CA THR A 22 1.62 19.65 9.34
C THR A 22 1.30 18.62 8.27
N PRO A 23 0.08 18.64 7.68
CA PRO A 23 -0.25 17.76 6.57
C PRO A 23 0.74 17.91 5.41
N ASN A 24 1.42 16.82 5.05
CA ASN A 24 2.33 16.81 3.91
C ASN A 24 1.52 16.67 2.61
N THR A 25 1.18 17.81 2.00
CA THR A 25 0.44 17.89 0.74
C THR A 25 1.13 17.13 -0.39
N SER A 26 2.48 17.13 -0.44
CA SER A 26 3.23 16.39 -1.45
C SER A 26 3.04 14.87 -1.35
N THR A 27 2.93 14.34 -0.13
CA THR A 27 2.65 12.92 0.12
C THR A 27 1.24 12.56 -0.34
N VAL A 28 0.25 13.39 -0.01
CA VAL A 28 -1.15 13.20 -0.44
C VAL A 28 -1.25 13.23 -1.97
N GLU A 29 -0.61 14.19 -2.63
CA GLU A 29 -0.65 14.28 -4.08
C GLU A 29 0.08 13.13 -4.77
N ARG A 30 1.20 12.66 -4.22
CA ARG A 30 1.88 11.45 -4.72
C ARG A 30 1.01 10.21 -4.58
N PHE A 31 0.31 10.04 -3.45
CA PHE A 31 -0.65 8.96 -3.26
C PHE A 31 -1.78 9.04 -4.29
N ASN A 32 -2.37 10.22 -4.47
CA ASN A 32 -3.40 10.46 -5.48
C ASN A 32 -2.89 10.13 -6.89
N GLY A 33 -1.69 10.57 -7.26
CA GLY A 33 -1.07 10.28 -8.55
C GLY A 33 -0.90 8.77 -8.80
N THR A 34 -0.44 8.03 -7.80
CA THR A 34 -0.35 6.56 -7.84
C THR A 34 -1.73 5.93 -8.04
N ALA A 35 -2.72 6.35 -7.25
CA ALA A 35 -4.08 5.85 -7.33
C ALA A 35 -4.68 6.07 -8.74
N ARG A 36 -4.48 7.26 -9.33
CA ARG A 36 -4.90 7.55 -10.71
C ARG A 36 -4.23 6.66 -11.75
N ARG A 37 -2.98 6.21 -11.53
CA ARG A 37 -2.29 5.29 -12.45
C ARG A 37 -2.76 3.84 -12.32
N MET A 38 -3.34 3.46 -11.18
CA MET A 38 -3.72 2.08 -10.89
C MET A 38 -5.23 1.84 -10.97
N ASN A 39 -6.04 2.90 -10.83
CA ASN A 39 -7.48 2.83 -10.78
C ASN A 39 -8.09 3.67 -11.92
N ALA A 40 -8.69 2.99 -12.90
CA ALA A 40 -9.34 3.61 -14.05
C ALA A 40 -10.47 4.58 -13.65
N HIS A 41 -11.11 4.37 -12.49
CA HIS A 41 -12.18 5.25 -11.98
C HIS A 41 -11.66 6.57 -11.41
N GLN A 42 -10.36 6.68 -11.15
CA GLN A 42 -9.74 7.89 -10.57
C GLN A 42 -8.96 8.70 -11.62
N VAL A 43 -8.79 8.17 -12.84
CA VAL A 43 -8.15 8.90 -13.95
C VAL A 43 -8.94 10.19 -14.25
N ARG A 44 -8.21 11.28 -14.50
CA ARG A 44 -8.81 12.57 -14.88
C ARG A 44 -9.52 12.42 -16.23
N ARG A 45 -10.79 12.83 -16.31
CA ARG A 45 -11.66 12.70 -17.50
C ARG A 45 -11.84 11.24 -17.96
N SER A 46 -11.91 10.29 -17.03
CA SER A 46 -12.20 8.90 -17.33
C SER A 46 -13.66 8.70 -17.78
N LEU A 47 -13.87 7.79 -18.73
CA LEU A 47 -15.18 7.23 -19.06
C LEU A 47 -15.51 5.97 -18.21
N ALA A 48 -14.54 5.48 -17.43
CA ALA A 48 -14.73 4.32 -16.58
C ALA A 48 -15.36 4.77 -15.24
N PHE A 49 -16.67 4.62 -15.11
CA PHE A 49 -17.39 4.96 -13.88
C PHE A 49 -17.63 3.72 -13.02
N ALA A 50 -17.38 3.84 -11.71
CA ALA A 50 -17.87 2.88 -10.72
C ALA A 50 -19.23 3.39 -10.19
N HIS A 51 -20.30 2.82 -10.72
CA HIS A 51 -21.68 3.19 -10.36
C HIS A 51 -22.01 2.80 -8.92
N ARG A 52 -21.37 1.76 -8.39
CA ARG A 52 -21.57 1.29 -7.02
C ARG A 52 -20.41 1.72 -6.10
N SER A 53 -20.75 2.11 -4.88
CA SER A 53 -19.79 2.55 -3.87
C SER A 53 -18.86 1.43 -3.40
N ASP A 54 -19.36 0.20 -3.30
CA ASP A 54 -18.61 -0.99 -2.93
C ASP A 54 -17.51 -1.32 -3.94
N THR A 55 -17.81 -1.24 -5.25
CA THR A 55 -16.82 -1.41 -6.31
C THR A 55 -15.70 -0.38 -6.20
N ARG A 56 -16.06 0.89 -5.96
CA ARG A 56 -15.06 1.96 -5.81
C ARG A 56 -14.13 1.71 -4.62
N GLN A 57 -14.71 1.29 -3.49
CA GLN A 57 -13.95 0.97 -2.29
C GLN A 57 -13.05 -0.27 -2.50
N ALA A 58 -13.57 -1.32 -3.13
CA ALA A 58 -12.81 -2.54 -3.42
C ALA A 58 -11.60 -2.26 -4.33
N VAL A 59 -11.77 -1.49 -5.40
CA VAL A 59 -10.66 -1.14 -6.31
C VAL A 59 -9.65 -0.21 -5.64
N ALA A 60 -10.10 0.69 -4.77
CA ALA A 60 -9.20 1.54 -3.98
C ALA A 60 -8.32 0.70 -3.04
N TRP A 61 -8.93 -0.23 -2.29
CA TRP A 61 -8.19 -1.17 -1.44
C TRP A 61 -7.24 -2.04 -2.25
N TRP A 62 -7.70 -2.60 -3.37
CA TRP A 62 -6.87 -3.40 -4.26
C TRP A 62 -5.64 -2.62 -4.74
N SER A 63 -5.83 -1.37 -5.17
CA SER A 63 -4.74 -0.50 -5.64
C SER A 63 -3.73 -0.24 -4.52
N ALA A 64 -4.20 0.06 -3.30
CA ALA A 64 -3.34 0.26 -2.14
C ALA A 64 -2.58 -1.02 -1.76
N THR A 65 -3.25 -2.18 -1.79
CA THR A 65 -2.62 -3.47 -1.48
C THR A 65 -1.55 -3.83 -2.50
N VAL A 66 -1.84 -3.75 -3.81
CA VAL A 66 -0.86 -4.04 -4.86
C VAL A 66 0.34 -3.08 -4.80
N TYR A 67 0.10 -1.80 -4.53
CA TYR A 67 1.19 -0.83 -4.38
C TYR A 67 2.14 -1.16 -3.22
N ASN A 68 1.58 -1.55 -2.07
CA ASN A 68 2.35 -1.78 -0.85
C ASN A 68 3.00 -3.16 -0.75
N TRP A 69 2.38 -4.20 -1.33
CA TRP A 69 2.78 -5.59 -1.11
C TRP A 69 3.37 -6.27 -2.35
N VAL A 70 2.99 -5.83 -3.56
CA VAL A 70 3.32 -6.52 -4.81
C VAL A 70 4.33 -5.74 -5.66
N ARG A 71 4.16 -4.43 -5.81
CA ARG A 71 5.02 -3.63 -6.70
C ARG A 71 6.34 -3.25 -6.03
N GLU A 72 7.44 -3.56 -6.70
CA GLU A 72 8.77 -3.07 -6.35
C GLU A 72 8.94 -1.58 -6.64
N HIS A 73 9.71 -0.88 -5.81
CA HIS A 73 10.02 0.54 -6.01
C HIS A 73 11.52 0.78 -6.02
N ARG A 74 12.00 1.40 -7.11
CA ARG A 74 13.43 1.70 -7.28
C ARG A 74 14.02 2.54 -6.14
N SER A 75 13.24 3.43 -5.52
CA SER A 75 13.70 4.26 -4.39
C SER A 75 13.80 3.49 -3.08
N LEU A 76 13.20 2.30 -2.98
CA LEU A 76 13.19 1.47 -1.76
C LEU A 76 14.22 0.34 -1.80
N ARG A 77 14.85 0.09 -2.95
CA ARG A 77 15.85 -0.97 -3.10
C ARG A 77 17.02 -0.78 -2.13
N SER A 78 17.53 -1.89 -1.59
CA SER A 78 18.71 -1.90 -0.70
C SER A 78 19.90 -2.51 -1.42
N PRO A 79 21.15 -2.07 -1.21
CA PRO A 79 22.32 -2.80 -1.67
C PRO A 79 22.30 -4.24 -1.15
N LEU A 80 22.74 -5.19 -1.97
CA LEU A 80 23.04 -6.54 -1.51
C LEU A 80 24.37 -6.52 -0.75
N GLU A 81 24.46 -7.29 0.34
CA GLU A 81 25.72 -7.46 1.08
C GLU A 81 26.82 -8.07 0.18
N VAL A 82 26.44 -9.05 -0.64
CA VAL A 82 27.28 -9.66 -1.67
C VAL A 82 26.58 -9.53 -3.02
N PRO A 83 27.15 -8.83 -4.01
CA PRO A 83 26.60 -8.75 -5.35
C PRO A 83 26.50 -10.14 -6.02
N GLU A 84 25.41 -10.38 -6.73
CA GLU A 84 25.15 -11.62 -7.45
C GLU A 84 25.23 -11.35 -8.96
N GLY A 85 26.44 -11.46 -9.54
CA GLY A 85 26.72 -11.02 -10.91
C GLY A 85 26.43 -9.53 -11.10
N ASN A 86 25.52 -9.18 -12.02
CA ASN A 86 25.10 -7.79 -12.25
C ASN A 86 24.07 -7.26 -11.24
N LYS A 87 23.55 -8.14 -10.36
CA LYS A 87 22.54 -7.77 -9.37
C LYS A 87 23.23 -7.17 -8.15
N ARG A 88 23.08 -5.85 -8.00
CA ARG A 88 23.67 -5.06 -6.90
C ARG A 88 22.67 -4.65 -5.82
N PHE A 89 21.37 -4.81 -6.09
CA PHE A 89 20.31 -4.33 -5.21
C PHE A 89 19.23 -5.40 -5.02
N GLN A 90 18.75 -5.52 -3.79
CA GLN A 90 17.51 -6.21 -3.45
C GLN A 90 16.33 -5.29 -3.75
N GLN A 91 15.40 -5.77 -4.58
CA GLN A 91 14.15 -5.08 -4.84
C GLN A 91 13.25 -5.14 -3.60
N ARG A 92 12.55 -4.05 -3.31
CA ARG A 92 11.72 -3.92 -2.11
C ARG A 92 10.38 -3.25 -2.42
N THR A 93 9.36 -3.69 -1.71
CA THR A 93 8.05 -3.01 -1.64
C THR A 93 7.98 -2.10 -0.40
N PRO A 94 6.98 -1.21 -0.30
CA PRO A 94 6.76 -0.42 0.91
C PRO A 94 6.56 -1.29 2.15
N ALA A 95 5.83 -2.40 2.05
CA ALA A 95 5.64 -3.33 3.16
C ALA A 95 6.97 -3.94 3.64
N MET A 96 7.90 -4.26 2.72
CA MET A 96 9.26 -4.67 3.09
C MET A 96 10.08 -3.52 3.70
N ALA A 97 9.89 -2.29 3.22
CA ALA A 97 10.61 -1.12 3.72
C ALA A 97 10.33 -0.86 5.20
N VAL A 98 9.10 -1.12 5.65
CA VAL A 98 8.65 -0.93 7.04
C VAL A 98 8.65 -2.22 7.87
N GLY A 99 9.17 -3.34 7.34
CA GLY A 99 9.31 -4.60 8.07
C GLY A 99 8.01 -5.38 8.30
N LEU A 100 6.99 -5.21 7.46
CA LEU A 100 5.74 -5.98 7.53
C LEU A 100 5.82 -7.33 6.82
N THR A 101 6.78 -7.52 5.92
CA THR A 101 7.03 -8.77 5.17
C THR A 101 8.48 -8.80 4.70
N GLU A 102 9.04 -10.02 4.58
CA GLU A 102 10.40 -10.24 4.09
C GLU A 102 10.46 -10.57 2.60
N HIS A 103 9.30 -10.65 1.93
CA HIS A 103 9.20 -10.99 0.51
C HIS A 103 8.18 -10.13 -0.23
N ILE A 104 8.36 -10.04 -1.55
CA ILE A 104 7.42 -9.44 -2.47
C ILE A 104 6.28 -10.42 -2.72
N TRP A 105 5.05 -9.98 -2.48
CA TRP A 105 3.87 -10.80 -2.72
C TRP A 105 3.48 -10.77 -4.20
N THR A 106 2.86 -11.84 -4.68
CA THR A 106 2.12 -11.84 -5.95
C THR A 106 0.66 -11.50 -5.72
N GLU A 107 -0.01 -10.98 -6.74
CA GLU A 107 -1.46 -10.72 -6.70
C GLU A 107 -2.25 -11.99 -6.34
N ALA A 108 -1.84 -13.14 -6.88
CA ALA A 108 -2.45 -14.44 -6.57
C ALA A 108 -2.25 -14.87 -5.11
N GLN A 109 -1.11 -14.55 -4.48
CA GLN A 109 -0.93 -14.80 -3.04
C GLN A 109 -1.84 -13.91 -2.21
N ILE A 110 -1.95 -12.62 -2.56
CA ILE A 110 -2.87 -11.69 -1.89
C ILE A 110 -4.31 -12.21 -1.95
N LEU A 111 -4.80 -12.57 -3.13
CA LEU A 111 -6.17 -13.05 -3.32
C LEU A 111 -6.47 -14.38 -2.61
N ARG A 112 -5.43 -15.21 -2.38
CA ARG A 112 -5.55 -16.49 -1.65
C ARG A 112 -5.31 -16.37 -0.15
N THR A 113 -4.94 -15.18 0.34
CA THR A 113 -4.63 -14.97 1.75
C THR A 113 -5.78 -14.24 2.43
N PRO A 114 -6.60 -14.95 3.23
CA PRO A 114 -7.67 -14.32 3.97
C PRO A 114 -7.10 -13.36 5.01
N VAL A 115 -7.59 -12.12 5.01
CA VAL A 115 -7.19 -11.07 5.99
C VAL A 115 -7.97 -11.22 7.31
N TYR A 116 -8.99 -12.06 7.33
CA TYR A 116 -9.83 -12.29 8.51
C TYR A 116 -9.37 -13.53 9.27
N ILE A 117 -9.32 -13.44 10.60
CA ILE A 117 -9.44 -14.62 11.45
C ILE A 117 -10.82 -15.18 11.15
N ALA A 118 -10.91 -16.38 10.57
CA ALA A 118 -12.17 -17.07 10.45
C ALA A 118 -12.83 -17.07 11.84
N SER A 119 -14.00 -16.43 11.96
CA SER A 119 -14.81 -16.57 13.17
C SER A 119 -15.00 -18.06 13.37
N LYS A 120 -14.41 -18.62 14.44
CA LYS A 120 -14.76 -19.97 14.87
C LYS A 120 -16.23 -19.90 15.23
N ASN A 121 -17.07 -20.53 14.41
CA ASN A 121 -18.42 -20.91 14.81
C ASN A 121 -18.34 -21.91 15.97
#